data_AF-A0A950LNV7-F1
#
_entry.id   AF-A0A950LNV7-F1
#
_cell.length_a   1.000
_cell.length_b   1.000
_cell.length_c   1.000
_cell.angle_alpha   90.00
_cell.angle_beta   90.00
_cell.angle_gamma   90.00
#
_symmetry.space_group_name_H-M   'P 1'
#
loop_
_entity.id
_entity.type
_entity.pdbx_description
1 polymer ?
#
loop_
_entity_poly.entity_id
_entity_poly.type
_entity_poly.pdbx_seq_one_letter_code
_entity_poly.pdbx_strand_id
1 'polypeptide(L)'
;MPRPKPLILIILDGWGYSPRTEANAIRLARKPNYDHLLREYPNTLIHTSGHYVGLPDGQMGNSEVGHLNIGAGRIVHMDITRIDLMIENGSFFSDPTLLAAMKHARVEGRQLHLFGLVSDGGVHSHKSHLYALLKMARHNLV
;
A
#
# COMPACT_ATOMS: atom_id res chain seq x y z
N MET A 1 -37.02 -2.06 26.86
CA MET A 1 -36.31 -1.28 25.81
C MET A 1 -36.44 -2.03 24.49
N PRO A 2 -36.70 -1.37 23.36
CA PRO A 2 -36.73 -2.05 22.07
C PRO A 2 -35.35 -2.66 21.76
N ARG A 3 -35.35 -3.88 21.22
CA ARG A 3 -34.10 -4.57 20.85
C ARG A 3 -33.46 -3.81 19.67
N PRO A 4 -32.16 -3.45 19.76
CA PRO A 4 -31.48 -2.77 18.66
C PRO A 4 -31.45 -3.65 17.41
N LYS A 5 -31.58 -3.03 16.23
CA LYS A 5 -31.38 -3.68 14.94
C LYS A 5 -29.91 -3.52 14.55
N PRO A 6 -29.09 -4.58 14.57
CA PRO A 6 -27.65 -4.45 14.33
C PRO A 6 -27.37 -4.19 12.85
N LEU A 7 -26.39 -3.32 12.59
CA LEU A 7 -25.71 -3.20 11.31
C LEU A 7 -24.36 -3.92 11.43
N ILE A 8 -24.06 -4.81 10.49
CA ILE A 8 -22.88 -5.67 10.54
C ILE A 8 -22.10 -5.53 9.24
N LEU A 9 -20.81 -5.22 9.34
CA LEU A 9 -19.85 -5.35 8.25
C LEU A 9 -19.13 -6.70 8.41
N ILE A 10 -19.18 -7.55 7.39
CA ILE A 10 -18.51 -8.85 7.36
C ILE A 10 -17.40 -8.79 6.30
N ILE A 11 -16.16 -9.03 6.71
CA ILE A 11 -14.99 -9.03 5.82
C ILE A 11 -14.53 -10.47 5.64
N LEU A 12 -14.61 -10.97 4.41
CA LEU A 12 -14.02 -12.25 4.01
C LEU A 12 -12.60 -11.98 3.52
N ASP A 13 -11.60 -12.16 4.38
CA ASP A 13 -10.20 -11.85 4.02
C ASP A 13 -9.71 -12.75 2.87
N GLY A 14 -8.99 -12.17 1.91
CA GLY A 14 -8.54 -12.86 0.70
C GLY A 14 -9.64 -13.28 -0.27
N TRP A 15 -10.88 -12.77 -0.12
CA TRP A 15 -12.03 -13.18 -0.95
C TRP A 15 -12.27 -12.25 -2.14
N GLY A 16 -11.61 -12.53 -3.27
CA GLY A 16 -11.73 -11.75 -4.51
C GLY A 16 -12.74 -12.30 -5.53
N TYR A 17 -12.97 -11.51 -6.59
CA TYR A 17 -13.69 -11.94 -7.80
C TYR A 17 -12.72 -12.13 -8.96
N SER A 18 -12.89 -13.23 -9.71
CA SER A 18 -12.18 -13.47 -10.97
C SER A 18 -13.09 -14.24 -11.92
N PRO A 19 -13.12 -13.88 -13.22
CA PRO A 19 -13.87 -14.64 -14.22
C PRO A 19 -13.21 -16.01 -14.53
N ARG A 20 -11.92 -16.18 -14.18
CA ARG A 20 -11.20 -17.44 -14.40
C ARG A 20 -11.66 -18.50 -13.39
N THR A 21 -11.89 -19.71 -13.87
CA THR A 21 -12.35 -20.85 -13.06
C THR A 21 -11.20 -21.76 -12.64
N GLU A 22 -10.16 -21.86 -13.46
CA GLU A 22 -8.95 -22.64 -13.21
C GLU A 22 -8.25 -22.17 -11.93
N ALA A 23 -7.93 -23.11 -11.04
CA ALA A 23 -7.28 -22.84 -9.75
C ALA A 23 -7.98 -21.77 -8.88
N ASN A 24 -9.28 -21.51 -9.11
CA ASN A 24 -10.05 -20.53 -8.36
C ASN A 24 -10.85 -21.21 -7.23
N ALA A 25 -10.26 -21.27 -6.04
CA ALA A 25 -10.86 -21.90 -4.87
C ALA A 25 -12.23 -21.30 -4.52
N ILE A 26 -12.39 -19.98 -4.63
CA ILE A 26 -13.66 -19.29 -4.37
C ILE A 26 -14.71 -19.80 -5.33
N ARG A 27 -14.44 -19.86 -6.63
CA ARG A 27 -15.41 -20.33 -7.63
C ARG A 27 -15.77 -21.81 -7.44
N LEU A 28 -14.77 -22.65 -7.14
CA LEU A 28 -14.91 -24.11 -7.03
C LEU A 28 -15.58 -24.58 -5.72
N ALA A 29 -15.54 -23.77 -4.65
CA ALA A 29 -16.14 -24.14 -3.38
C ALA A 29 -17.68 -24.28 -3.44
N ARG A 30 -18.26 -25.13 -2.59
CA ARG A 30 -19.71 -25.17 -2.33
C ARG A 30 -20.09 -24.07 -1.32
N LYS A 31 -20.83 -23.04 -1.76
CA LYS A 31 -21.06 -21.81 -0.99
C LYS A 31 -22.54 -21.38 -0.94
N PRO A 32 -23.48 -22.25 -0.54
CA PRO A 32 -24.91 -22.02 -0.74
C PRO A 32 -25.43 -20.72 -0.12
N ASN A 33 -24.94 -20.34 1.06
CA ASN A 33 -25.36 -19.09 1.72
C ASN A 33 -24.82 -17.85 0.98
N TYR A 34 -23.54 -17.86 0.60
CA TYR A 34 -22.94 -16.76 -0.16
C TYR A 34 -23.61 -16.59 -1.53
N ASP A 35 -23.82 -17.70 -2.24
CA ASP A 35 -24.46 -17.72 -3.56
C ASP A 35 -25.94 -17.28 -3.48
N HIS A 36 -26.64 -17.62 -2.39
CA HIS A 36 -28.00 -17.13 -2.13
C HIS A 36 -28.01 -15.62 -1.88
N LEU A 37 -27.10 -15.11 -1.03
CA LEU A 37 -27.00 -13.67 -0.75
C LEU A 37 -26.73 -12.85 -2.02
N LEU A 38 -25.81 -13.30 -2.88
CA LEU A 38 -25.52 -12.63 -4.15
C LEU A 38 -26.69 -12.68 -5.16
N ARG A 39 -27.60 -13.65 -5.03
CA ARG A 39 -28.75 -13.77 -5.92
C ARG A 39 -29.91 -12.88 -5.49
N GLU A 40 -30.21 -12.86 -4.20
CA GLU A 40 -31.43 -12.22 -3.67
C GLU A 40 -31.23 -10.77 -3.25
N TYR A 41 -30.00 -10.34 -2.96
CA TYR A 41 -29.72 -9.00 -2.45
C TYR A 41 -28.83 -8.18 -3.39
N PRO A 42 -28.96 -6.84 -3.39
CA PRO A 42 -28.09 -5.96 -4.16
C PRO A 42 -26.62 -6.19 -3.85
N ASN A 43 -25.79 -6.32 -4.88
CA ASN A 43 -24.36 -6.52 -4.76
C ASN A 43 -23.62 -5.80 -5.89
N THR A 44 -22.37 -5.47 -5.65
CA THR A 44 -21.47 -4.84 -6.61
C THR A 44 -20.02 -5.27 -6.33
N LEU A 45 -19.13 -5.01 -7.29
CA LEU A 45 -17.69 -5.12 -7.10
C LEU A 45 -17.10 -3.76 -6.76
N ILE A 46 -16.00 -3.78 -6.01
CA ILE A 46 -15.21 -2.59 -5.66
C ILE A 46 -13.73 -2.86 -5.93
N HIS A 47 -12.97 -1.80 -6.20
CA HIS A 47 -11.53 -1.89 -6.31
C HIS A 47 -10.87 -1.95 -4.93
N THR A 48 -9.95 -2.89 -4.74
CA THR A 48 -9.27 -3.15 -3.45
C THR A 48 -7.74 -3.20 -3.58
N SER A 49 -7.20 -2.72 -4.70
CA SER A 49 -5.78 -2.76 -5.04
C SER A 49 -5.35 -1.54 -5.85
N GLY A 50 -4.05 -1.29 -5.96
CA GLY A 50 -3.48 -0.16 -6.68
C GLY A 50 -3.92 1.21 -6.16
N HIS A 51 -3.99 2.21 -7.05
CA HIS A 51 -4.25 3.59 -6.67
C HIS A 51 -5.60 3.79 -5.94
N TYR A 52 -6.58 2.91 -6.19
CA TYR A 52 -7.89 2.95 -5.52
C TYR A 52 -7.82 2.78 -4.00
N VAL A 53 -6.75 2.19 -3.48
CA VAL A 53 -6.51 2.00 -2.02
C VAL A 53 -5.22 2.66 -1.56
N GLY A 54 -4.66 3.57 -2.37
CA GLY A 54 -3.46 4.34 -2.04
C GLY A 54 -2.14 3.58 -2.23
N LEU A 55 -2.14 2.53 -3.06
CA LEU A 55 -0.94 1.80 -3.50
C LEU A 55 -0.54 2.20 -4.93
N PRO A 56 0.72 1.95 -5.36
CA PRO A 56 1.13 2.05 -6.76
C PRO A 56 0.28 1.20 -7.72
N ASP A 57 0.17 1.63 -8.97
CA ASP A 57 -0.57 0.89 -9.99
C ASP A 57 -0.01 -0.51 -10.21
N GLY A 58 -0.91 -1.49 -10.29
CA GLY A 58 -0.57 -2.91 -10.42
C GLY A 58 -0.19 -3.59 -9.10
N GLN A 59 0.01 -2.86 -8.01
CA GLN A 59 0.29 -3.48 -6.71
C GLN A 59 -0.97 -4.08 -6.09
N MET A 60 -0.87 -5.35 -5.68
CA MET A 60 -1.96 -6.04 -5.01
C MET A 60 -2.29 -5.40 -3.65
N GLY A 61 -3.58 -5.43 -3.28
CA GLY A 61 -4.01 -5.08 -1.94
C GLY A 61 -3.55 -6.11 -0.90
N ASN A 62 -3.65 -5.73 0.37
CA ASN A 62 -3.38 -6.60 1.51
C ASN A 62 -4.33 -6.25 2.68
N SER A 63 -4.31 -7.06 3.73
CA SER A 63 -5.22 -6.91 4.87
C SER A 63 -5.08 -5.56 5.57
N GLU A 64 -3.85 -5.07 5.78
CA GLU A 64 -3.61 -3.79 6.46
C GLU A 64 -4.17 -2.61 5.65
N VAL A 65 -3.79 -2.51 4.39
CA VAL A 65 -4.25 -1.46 3.47
C VAL A 65 -5.78 -1.50 3.34
N GLY A 66 -6.34 -2.70 3.19
CA GLY A 66 -7.79 -2.88 3.06
C GLY A 66 -8.56 -2.42 4.29
N HIS A 67 -8.16 -2.86 5.49
CA HIS A 67 -8.84 -2.48 6.74
C HIS A 67 -8.69 -0.99 7.05
N LEU A 68 -7.53 -0.40 6.76
CA LEU A 68 -7.32 1.05 6.90
C LEU A 68 -8.27 1.85 6.02
N ASN A 69 -8.38 1.50 4.73
CA ASN A 69 -9.27 2.21 3.80
C ASN A 69 -10.75 2.04 4.20
N ILE A 70 -11.18 0.82 4.57
CA ILE A 70 -12.54 0.53 5.05
C ILE A 70 -12.87 1.37 6.29
N GLY A 71 -11.99 1.37 7.30
CA GLY A 71 -12.20 2.10 8.54
C GLY A 71 -12.11 3.62 8.38
N ALA A 72 -11.29 4.10 7.45
CA ALA A 72 -11.10 5.53 7.20
C ALA A 72 -12.19 6.16 6.31
N GLY A 73 -12.87 5.36 5.48
CA GLY A 73 -13.87 5.87 4.53
C GLY A 73 -13.29 6.78 3.43
N ARG A 74 -11.99 6.66 3.16
CA ARG A 74 -11.24 7.43 2.14
C ARG A 74 -9.99 6.67 1.71
N ILE A 75 -9.41 7.09 0.58
CA ILE A 75 -8.11 6.59 0.13
C ILE A 75 -7.04 6.96 1.16
N VAL A 76 -6.39 5.94 1.73
CA VAL A 76 -5.25 6.11 2.65
C VAL A 76 -3.97 5.92 1.87
N HIS A 77 -3.23 7.00 1.63
CA HIS A 77 -1.92 6.92 0.99
C HIS A 77 -0.91 6.27 1.93
N MET A 78 -0.42 5.10 1.53
CA MET A 78 0.60 4.36 2.27
C MET A 78 1.95 5.06 2.17
N ASP A 79 2.84 4.80 3.13
CA ASP A 79 4.15 5.46 3.20
C ASP A 79 4.99 5.26 1.93
N ILE A 80 4.91 4.10 1.28
CA ILE A 80 5.57 3.87 -0.02
C ILE A 80 5.10 4.87 -1.08
N THR A 81 3.80 5.04 -1.25
CA THR A 81 3.19 5.98 -2.20
C THR A 81 3.51 7.43 -1.82
N ARG A 82 3.54 7.73 -0.52
CA ARG A 82 3.95 9.05 -0.03
C ARG A 82 5.40 9.34 -0.40
N ILE A 83 6.32 8.41 -0.17
CA ILE A 83 7.73 8.56 -0.51
C ILE A 83 7.92 8.66 -2.02
N ASP A 84 7.22 7.84 -2.81
CA ASP A 84 7.24 7.91 -4.28
C ASP A 84 6.79 9.29 -4.76
N LEU A 85 5.67 9.80 -4.23
CA LEU A 85 5.19 11.15 -4.56
C LEU A 85 6.18 12.23 -4.14
N MET A 86 6.83 12.09 -2.99
CA MET A 86 7.88 13.02 -2.54
C MET A 86 9.08 13.01 -3.49
N ILE A 87 9.46 11.85 -4.03
CA ILE A 87 10.54 11.72 -5.01
C ILE A 87 10.14 12.36 -6.34
N GLU A 88 8.92 12.09 -6.81
CA GLU A 88 8.37 12.60 -8.06
C GLU A 88 8.24 14.13 -8.06
N ASN A 89 7.66 14.69 -7.00
CA ASN A 89 7.48 16.14 -6.86
C ASN A 89 8.74 16.88 -6.36
N GLY A 90 9.82 16.16 -6.09
CA GLY A 90 11.11 16.70 -5.67
C GLY A 90 11.23 17.06 -4.19
N SER A 91 10.15 17.04 -3.41
CA SER A 91 10.17 17.39 -1.97
C SER A 91 11.04 16.45 -1.13
N PHE A 92 11.25 15.20 -1.59
CA PHE A 92 12.18 14.24 -0.99
C PHE A 92 13.60 14.80 -0.86
N PHE A 93 14.07 15.53 -1.88
CA PHE A 93 15.43 16.08 -1.91
C PHE A 93 15.62 17.33 -1.03
N SER A 94 14.51 17.90 -0.55
CA SER A 94 14.48 19.02 0.40
C SER A 94 14.05 18.62 1.80
N ASP A 95 13.83 17.32 2.06
CA ASP A 95 13.41 16.85 3.38
C ASP A 95 14.49 17.22 4.44
N PRO A 96 14.11 17.93 5.52
CA PRO A 96 15.07 18.46 6.49
C PRO A 96 15.83 17.35 7.23
N THR A 97 15.21 16.19 7.46
CA THR A 97 15.85 15.05 8.12
C THR A 97 16.92 14.44 7.20
N LEU A 98 16.57 14.22 5.93
CA LEU A 98 17.52 13.70 4.95
C LEU A 98 18.68 14.67 4.70
N LEU A 99 18.40 15.98 4.55
CA LEU A 99 19.43 17.01 4.40
C LEU A 99 20.35 17.08 5.61
N ALA A 100 19.82 16.97 6.83
CA ALA A 100 20.62 16.95 8.04
C ALA A 100 21.59 15.76 8.07
N ALA A 101 21.12 14.57 7.68
CA ALA A 101 21.97 13.37 7.60
C ALA A 101 23.12 13.54 6.59
N MET A 102 22.82 14.07 5.39
CA MET A 102 23.84 14.36 4.38
C MET A 102 24.86 15.39 4.89
N LYS A 103 24.37 16.48 5.50
CA LYS A 103 25.23 17.53 6.05
C LYS A 103 26.15 17.00 7.15
N HIS A 104 25.63 16.16 8.05
CA HIS A 104 26.41 15.58 9.13
C HIS A 104 27.56 14.72 8.60
N ALA A 105 27.29 13.86 7.61
CA ALA A 105 28.34 13.06 6.96
C ALA A 105 29.42 13.94 6.31
N ARG A 106 29.02 15.01 5.58
CA ARG A 106 29.96 15.92 4.91
C ARG A 106 30.82 16.73 5.90
N VAL A 107 30.18 17.41 6.85
CA VAL A 107 30.86 18.36 7.75
C VAL A 107 31.87 17.64 8.64
N GLU A 108 31.56 16.41 9.07
CA GLU A 108 32.44 15.63 9.93
C GLU A 108 33.38 14.70 9.17
N GLY A 109 33.35 14.70 7.84
CA GLY A 109 34.17 13.83 7.00
C GLY A 109 33.91 12.33 7.25
N ARG A 110 32.67 11.96 7.61
CA ARG A 110 32.28 10.58 7.93
C ARG A 110 31.63 9.88 6.75
N GLN A 111 31.62 8.55 6.79
CA GLN A 111 30.88 7.75 5.81
C GLN A 111 29.37 7.85 6.04
N LEU A 112 28.60 7.96 4.95
CA LEU A 112 27.15 7.76 4.95
C LEU A 112 26.85 6.28 4.71
N HIS A 113 26.10 5.67 5.64
CA HIS A 113 25.64 4.29 5.49
C HIS A 113 24.15 4.26 5.20
N LEU A 114 23.75 3.55 4.13
CA LEU A 114 22.36 3.32 3.76
C LEU A 114 22.06 1.83 3.93
N PHE A 115 21.01 1.51 4.68
CA PHE A 115 20.58 0.14 4.94
C PHE A 115 19.11 -0.02 4.56
N GLY A 116 18.79 -1.15 3.95
CA GLY A 116 17.42 -1.48 3.56
C GLY A 116 17.36 -2.77 2.74
N LEU A 117 16.17 -3.33 2.62
CA LEU A 117 15.93 -4.45 1.71
C LEU A 117 16.04 -3.95 0.27
N VAL A 118 16.77 -4.67 -0.58
CA VAL A 118 17.04 -4.28 -1.96
C VAL A 118 16.22 -5.15 -2.90
N SER A 119 14.96 -4.74 -3.13
CA SER A 119 14.05 -5.38 -4.08
C SER A 119 13.01 -4.37 -4.59
N ASP A 120 12.19 -4.79 -5.56
CA ASP A 120 11.01 -4.08 -6.06
C ASP A 120 9.70 -4.63 -5.49
N GLY A 121 9.76 -5.39 -4.39
CA GLY A 121 8.58 -5.99 -3.77
C GLY A 121 7.61 -4.97 -3.14
N GLY A 122 8.07 -3.79 -2.73
CA GLY A 122 7.22 -2.69 -2.27
C GLY A 122 6.50 -2.92 -0.93
N VAL A 123 6.79 -4.00 -0.21
CA VAL A 123 6.19 -4.30 1.12
C VAL A 123 6.97 -3.62 2.25
N HIS A 124 8.30 -3.79 2.27
CA HIS A 124 9.17 -3.21 3.30
C HIS A 124 10.08 -2.09 2.79
N SER A 125 10.25 -2.00 1.48
CA SER A 125 11.20 -1.09 0.81
C SER A 125 10.96 -1.12 -0.69
N HIS A 126 11.50 -0.13 -1.40
CA HIS A 126 11.62 -0.18 -2.85
C HIS A 126 12.99 0.32 -3.32
N LYS A 127 13.64 -0.40 -4.25
CA LYS A 127 15.00 -0.08 -4.75
C LYS A 127 15.10 1.33 -5.36
N SER A 128 14.00 1.89 -5.88
CA SER A 128 13.96 3.28 -6.37
C SER A 128 14.25 4.31 -5.28
N HIS A 129 13.84 4.06 -4.03
CA HIS A 129 14.09 4.96 -2.89
C HIS A 129 15.58 5.01 -2.56
N LEU A 130 16.26 3.86 -2.63
CA LEU A 130 17.73 3.80 -2.51
C LEU A 130 18.39 4.61 -3.63
N TYR A 131 17.92 4.52 -4.87
CA TYR A 131 18.46 5.31 -5.97
C TYR A 131 18.25 6.81 -5.79
N ALA A 132 17.11 7.23 -5.23
CA ALA A 132 16.86 8.62 -4.87
C ALA A 132 17.82 9.10 -3.77
N LEU A 133 18.08 8.29 -2.73
CA LEU A 133 19.06 8.59 -1.69
C LEU A 133 20.48 8.72 -2.27
N LEU A 134 20.89 7.81 -3.17
CA LEU A 134 22.20 7.88 -3.84
C LEU A 134 22.33 9.15 -4.71
N LYS A 135 21.27 9.52 -5.44
CA LYS A 135 21.22 10.77 -6.20
C LYS A 135 21.36 11.99 -5.28
N MET A 136 20.66 11.99 -4.16
CA MET A 136 20.74 13.06 -3.15
C MET A 136 22.14 13.17 -2.55
N ALA A 137 22.74 12.03 -2.18
CA ALA A 137 24.10 11.95 -1.64
C ALA A 137 25.12 12.52 -2.64
N ARG A 138 25.05 12.15 -3.92
CA ARG A 138 25.93 12.69 -4.96
C ARG A 138 25.84 14.21 -5.08
N HIS A 139 24.65 14.81 -4.92
CA HIS A 139 24.49 16.27 -5.02
C HIS A 139 24.96 17.02 -3.77
N ASN A 140 25.06 16.36 -2.62
CA ASN A 140 25.34 17.02 -1.34
C ASN A 140 26.71 16.67 -0.74
N LEU A 141 27.31 15.53 -1.10
CA LEU A 141 28.56 15.01 -0.53
C LEU A 141 29.77 15.14 -1.46
N VAL A 142 29.55 15.40 -2.75
CA VAL A 142 30.60 15.83 -3.71
C VAL A 142 30.74 17.35 -3.62
#